data_AF-A0ABD2A707-F1
#
_entry.id   AF-A0ABD2A707-F1
#
_cell.length_a   1.000
_cell.length_b   1.000
_cell.length_c   1.000
_cell.angle_alpha   90.00
_cell.angle_beta   90.00
_cell.angle_gamma   90.00
#
_symmetry.space_group_name_H-M   'P 1'
#
loop_
_entity.id
_entity.type
_entity.pdbx_description
1 polymer ?
#
loop_
_entity_poly.entity_id
_entity_poly.type
_entity_poly.pdbx_seq_one_letter_code
_entity_poly.pdbx_strand_id
1 'polypeptide(L)'
;MGQVMGEMPTTMPGLKEERDRVLHWSGEILAKVSDNVHSEDTFLMDYTDEKLNQKVKSWIDKGSVLVNAALIKIPNITQECKTSTLDKIDKLKEEFSSKIRKEYESAYSEIKKFTKKVDKFGQEQRKLHEAIQQVEKEAAGDVAKFQKKFGPLRVKVFKNLETGEKFVFEDKRLKDTFTKKVYEIDSKLMNECSKRFEKIVKEVEKCIVK
;
A
#
# COMPACT_ATOMS: atom_id res chain seq x y z
N MET A 1 -1.43 -5.68 -26.37
CA MET A 1 -1.58 -6.57 -27.54
C MET A 1 -1.78 -7.98 -27.01
N GLY A 2 -2.97 -8.56 -27.17
CA GLY A 2 -3.24 -9.91 -26.66
C GLY A 2 -2.44 -10.94 -27.44
N GLN A 3 -1.61 -11.72 -26.77
CA GLN A 3 -0.92 -12.87 -27.38
C GLN A 3 -1.95 -13.94 -27.73
N VAL A 4 -2.04 -14.29 -29.00
CA VAL A 4 -2.98 -15.31 -29.49
C VAL A 4 -2.33 -16.69 -29.33
N MET A 5 -3.00 -17.59 -28.61
CA MET A 5 -2.53 -18.97 -28.45
C MET A 5 -2.63 -19.71 -29.79
N GLY A 6 -1.50 -20.09 -30.38
CA GLY A 6 -1.46 -20.91 -31.60
C GLY A 6 -1.87 -22.37 -31.37
N GLU A 7 -2.05 -23.14 -32.45
CA GLU A 7 -2.35 -24.57 -32.37
C GLU A 7 -1.29 -25.35 -31.56
N MET A 8 -1.70 -26.45 -30.95
CA MET A 8 -0.80 -27.30 -30.18
C MET A 8 0.14 -28.06 -31.12
N PRO A 9 1.47 -28.01 -30.93
CA PRO A 9 2.39 -28.78 -31.75
C PRO A 9 2.12 -30.28 -31.67
N THR A 10 2.26 -30.97 -32.79
CA THR A 10 2.04 -32.42 -32.92
C THR A 10 3.32 -33.24 -32.87
N THR A 11 4.48 -32.59 -32.89
CA THR A 11 5.80 -33.23 -32.84
C THR A 11 6.47 -32.99 -31.49
N MET A 12 7.28 -33.96 -31.03
CA MET A 12 8.01 -33.83 -29.77
C MET A 12 8.95 -32.61 -29.73
N PRO A 13 9.76 -32.31 -30.78
CA PRO A 13 10.56 -31.07 -30.79
C PRO A 13 9.72 -29.81 -30.66
N GLY A 14 8.61 -29.71 -31.41
CA GLY A 14 7.72 -28.54 -31.33
C GLY A 14 7.05 -28.39 -29.95
N LEU A 15 6.73 -29.51 -29.28
CA LEU A 15 6.19 -29.48 -27.92
C LEU A 15 7.21 -28.98 -26.89
N LYS A 16 8.49 -29.33 -27.05
CA LYS A 16 9.56 -28.80 -26.19
C LYS A 16 9.76 -27.30 -26.39
N GLU A 17 9.80 -26.84 -27.64
CA GLU A 17 9.89 -25.41 -27.95
C GLU A 17 8.69 -24.64 -27.39
N GLU A 18 7.46 -25.14 -27.56
CA GLU A 18 6.28 -24.48 -27.00
C GLU A 18 6.29 -24.49 -25.48
N ARG A 19 6.75 -25.57 -24.85
CA ARG A 19 6.96 -25.61 -23.39
C ARG A 19 7.93 -24.53 -22.95
N ASP A 20 9.05 -24.35 -23.63
CA ASP A 20 10.05 -23.33 -23.28
C ASP A 20 9.49 -21.91 -23.45
N ARG A 21 8.70 -21.66 -24.50
CA ARG A 21 7.94 -20.40 -24.65
C ARG A 21 6.98 -20.17 -23.50
N VAL A 22 6.20 -21.17 -23.12
CA VAL A 22 5.23 -21.08 -22.01
C VAL A 22 5.94 -20.90 -20.66
N LEU A 23 7.10 -21.54 -20.46
CA LEU A 23 7.94 -21.34 -19.27
C LEU A 23 8.47 -19.91 -19.20
N HIS A 24 8.87 -19.34 -20.34
CA HIS A 24 9.28 -17.94 -20.41
C HIS A 24 8.16 -17.00 -19.95
N TRP A 25 6.96 -17.11 -20.52
CA TRP A 25 5.81 -16.30 -20.07
C TRP A 25 5.43 -16.56 -18.61
N SER A 26 5.50 -17.80 -18.17
CA SER A 26 5.29 -18.15 -16.77
C SER A 26 6.30 -17.43 -15.85
N GLY A 27 7.56 -17.31 -16.29
CA GLY A 27 8.61 -16.54 -15.63
C GLY A 27 8.32 -15.03 -15.62
N GLU A 28 7.84 -14.46 -16.72
CA GLU A 28 7.45 -13.04 -16.78
C GLU A 28 6.34 -12.70 -15.78
N ILE A 29 5.35 -13.59 -15.61
CA ILE A 29 4.29 -13.42 -14.60
C ILE A 29 4.92 -13.39 -13.19
N LEU A 30 5.84 -14.31 -12.90
CA LEU A 30 6.51 -14.38 -11.60
C LEU A 30 7.36 -13.14 -11.32
N ALA A 31 8.06 -12.62 -12.33
CA ALA A 31 8.81 -11.37 -12.22
C ALA A 31 7.89 -10.20 -11.86
N LYS A 32 6.78 -10.04 -12.59
CA LYS A 32 5.78 -8.98 -12.32
C LYS A 32 5.19 -9.07 -10.91
N VAL A 33 4.92 -10.29 -10.42
CA VAL A 33 4.46 -10.48 -9.03
C VAL A 33 5.52 -10.05 -8.02
N SER A 34 6.79 -10.38 -8.26
CA SER A 34 7.90 -9.95 -7.40
C SER A 34 8.07 -8.44 -7.40
N ASP A 35 7.97 -7.79 -8.57
CA ASP A 35 8.04 -6.34 -8.70
C ASP A 35 6.91 -5.64 -7.94
N ASN A 36 5.70 -6.23 -7.94
CA ASN A 36 4.58 -5.69 -7.19
C ASN A 36 4.89 -5.60 -5.69
N VAL A 37 5.45 -6.65 -5.09
CA VAL A 37 5.86 -6.68 -3.68
C VAL A 37 6.86 -5.56 -3.38
N HIS A 38 7.90 -5.41 -4.21
CA HIS A 38 8.90 -4.36 -4.02
C HIS A 38 8.31 -2.94 -4.18
N SER A 39 7.36 -2.77 -5.10
CA SER A 39 6.69 -1.49 -5.33
C SER A 39 5.81 -1.06 -4.16
N GLU A 40 5.22 -2.00 -3.42
CA GLU A 40 4.39 -1.72 -2.25
C GLU A 40 5.24 -1.23 -1.08
N ASP A 41 6.34 -1.94 -0.78
CA ASP A 41 7.26 -1.54 0.29
C ASP A 41 7.78 -0.12 0.05
N THR A 42 8.15 0.18 -1.20
CA THR A 42 8.59 1.52 -1.61
C THR A 42 7.50 2.56 -1.45
N PHE A 43 6.27 2.25 -1.87
CA PHE A 43 5.12 3.14 -1.75
C PHE A 43 4.81 3.49 -0.29
N LEU A 44 4.97 2.55 0.63
CA LEU A 44 4.70 2.73 2.05
C LEU A 44 5.77 3.53 2.81
N MET A 45 6.96 3.72 2.25
CA MET A 45 8.04 4.45 2.93
C MET A 45 7.65 5.89 3.28
N ASP A 46 6.81 6.52 2.47
CA ASP A 46 6.31 7.88 2.69
C ASP A 46 5.25 7.97 3.81
N TYR A 47 4.77 6.82 4.29
CA TYR A 47 3.68 6.70 5.26
C TYR A 47 4.09 6.01 6.55
N THR A 48 5.40 5.95 6.82
CA THR A 48 5.94 5.41 8.08
C THR A 48 5.50 6.22 9.29
N ASP A 49 5.47 5.57 10.46
CA ASP A 49 5.12 6.23 11.74
C ASP A 49 5.95 7.50 11.98
N GLU A 50 7.22 7.50 11.59
CA GLU A 50 8.09 8.66 11.71
C GLU A 50 7.62 9.83 10.84
N LYS A 51 7.24 9.57 9.57
CA LYS A 51 6.69 10.60 8.68
C LYS A 51 5.37 11.14 9.19
N LEU A 52 4.50 10.27 9.72
CA LEU A 52 3.22 10.68 10.31
C LEU A 52 3.44 11.53 11.57
N ASN A 53 4.39 11.16 12.42
CA ASN A 53 4.74 11.92 13.63
C ASN A 53 5.31 13.29 13.28
N GLN A 54 6.20 13.38 12.28
CA GLN A 54 6.74 14.64 11.80
C GLN A 54 5.64 15.54 11.24
N LYS A 55 4.68 14.96 10.52
CA LYS A 55 3.51 15.69 10.00
C LYS A 55 2.67 16.27 11.14
N VAL A 56 2.29 15.45 12.11
CA VAL A 56 1.52 15.91 13.29
C VAL A 56 2.30 16.97 14.05
N LYS A 57 3.60 16.76 14.30
CA LYS A 57 4.46 17.75 14.94
C LYS A 57 4.41 19.09 14.22
N SER A 58 4.45 19.12 12.89
CA SER A 58 4.35 20.37 12.13
C SER A 58 3.02 21.11 12.35
N TRP A 59 1.93 20.38 12.58
CA TRP A 59 0.62 20.97 12.90
C TRP A 59 0.60 21.52 14.33
N ILE A 60 1.14 20.76 15.27
CA ILE A 60 1.28 21.17 16.68
C ILE A 60 2.17 22.41 16.79
N ASP A 61 3.32 22.44 16.11
CA ASP A 61 4.25 23.57 16.16
C ASP A 61 3.59 24.86 15.63
N LYS A 62 2.82 24.77 14.54
CA LYS A 62 2.04 25.91 14.01
C LYS A 62 1.00 26.41 15.01
N GLY A 63 0.29 25.52 15.68
CA GLY A 63 -0.70 25.89 16.72
C GLY A 63 -0.04 26.49 17.96
N SER A 64 1.08 25.94 18.39
CA SER A 64 1.87 26.40 19.54
C SER A 64 2.38 27.83 19.36
N VAL A 65 2.72 28.25 18.14
CA VAL A 65 3.07 29.65 17.86
C VAL A 65 1.92 30.60 18.23
N LEU A 66 0.68 30.24 17.91
CA LEU A 66 -0.50 31.06 18.23
C LEU A 66 -0.75 31.12 19.74
N VAL A 67 -0.58 29.99 20.43
CA VAL A 67 -0.72 29.92 21.89
C VAL A 67 0.35 30.73 22.58
N ASN A 68 1.62 30.60 22.17
CA ASN A 68 2.73 31.38 22.72
C ASN A 68 2.52 32.89 22.52
N ALA A 69 2.02 33.30 21.36
CA ALA A 69 1.67 34.69 21.12
C ALA A 69 0.56 35.20 22.07
N ALA A 70 -0.43 34.36 22.38
CA ALA A 70 -1.46 34.70 23.36
C ALA A 70 -0.91 34.79 24.79
N LEU A 71 -0.06 33.84 25.20
CA LEU A 71 0.59 33.83 26.52
C LEU A 71 1.42 35.09 26.77
N ILE A 72 2.14 35.59 25.76
CA ILE A 72 2.99 36.80 25.87
C ILE A 72 2.14 38.06 26.06
N LYS A 73 0.95 38.12 25.47
CA LYS A 73 0.06 39.31 25.53
C LYS A 73 -0.59 39.52 26.89
N ILE A 74 -0.63 38.50 27.76
CA ILE A 74 -1.33 38.55 29.03
C ILE A 74 -0.35 38.89 30.16
N PRO A 75 -0.40 40.12 30.73
CA PRO A 75 0.40 40.45 31.90
C PRO A 75 -0.04 39.59 33.10
N ASN A 76 0.92 39.16 33.93
CA ASN A 76 0.70 38.38 35.15
C ASN A 76 -0.03 37.03 34.97
N ILE A 77 0.21 36.33 33.86
CA ILE A 77 -0.33 34.98 33.68
C ILE A 77 0.15 34.01 34.78
N THR A 78 -0.77 33.21 35.32
CA THR A 78 -0.45 32.24 36.37
C THR A 78 0.42 31.10 35.84
N GLN A 79 1.33 30.61 36.69
CA GLN A 79 2.16 29.45 36.35
C GLN A 79 1.31 28.19 36.10
N GLU A 80 0.21 28.05 36.83
CA GLU A 80 -0.76 26.97 36.65
C GLU A 80 -1.40 27.00 35.25
N CYS A 81 -1.77 28.17 34.73
CA CYS A 81 -2.31 28.28 33.38
C CYS A 81 -1.27 27.91 32.31
N LYS A 82 -0.01 28.31 32.49
CA LYS A 82 1.09 27.91 31.60
C LYS A 82 1.29 26.39 31.57
N THR A 83 1.42 25.76 32.73
CA THR A 83 1.61 24.31 32.83
C THR A 83 0.41 23.55 32.25
N SER A 84 -0.82 23.94 32.63
CA SER A 84 -2.04 23.32 32.09
C SER A 84 -2.15 23.45 30.56
N THR A 85 -1.70 24.57 30.00
CA THR A 85 -1.69 24.79 28.55
C THR A 85 -0.69 23.89 27.85
N LEU A 86 0.53 23.75 28.39
CA LEU A 86 1.56 22.86 27.84
C LEU A 86 1.10 21.39 27.89
N ASP A 87 0.53 20.95 29.03
CA ASP A 87 -0.01 19.60 29.18
C ASP A 87 -1.12 19.29 28.16
N LYS A 88 -1.97 20.28 27.84
CA LYS A 88 -3.01 20.13 26.80
C LYS A 88 -2.38 20.00 25.41
N ILE A 89 -1.33 20.75 25.10
CA ILE A 89 -0.63 20.66 23.82
C ILE A 89 0.03 19.29 23.66
N ASP A 90 0.68 18.78 24.69
CA ASP A 90 1.30 17.45 24.66
C ASP A 90 0.25 16.34 24.48
N LYS A 91 -0.89 16.42 25.18
CA LYS A 91 -2.02 15.51 24.97
C LYS A 91 -2.57 15.57 23.56
N LEU A 92 -2.69 16.76 22.96
CA LEU A 92 -3.12 16.90 21.58
C LEU A 92 -2.14 16.24 20.61
N LYS A 93 -0.83 16.36 20.84
CA LYS A 93 0.18 15.70 20.02
C LYS A 93 -0.01 14.18 20.02
N GLU A 94 -0.20 13.57 21.18
CA GLU A 94 -0.43 12.12 21.30
C GLU A 94 -1.76 11.68 20.67
N GLU A 95 -2.84 12.45 20.90
CA GLU A 95 -4.16 12.21 20.33
C GLU A 95 -4.10 12.21 18.80
N PHE A 96 -3.54 13.28 18.20
CA PHE A 96 -3.47 13.40 16.75
C PHE A 96 -2.49 12.41 16.12
N SER A 97 -1.38 12.07 16.80
CA SER A 97 -0.45 11.03 16.34
C SER A 97 -1.13 9.65 16.29
N SER A 98 -1.94 9.33 17.31
CA SER A 98 -2.68 8.07 17.33
C SER A 98 -3.81 8.05 16.29
N LYS A 99 -4.50 9.19 16.13
CA LYS A 99 -5.62 9.33 15.21
C LYS A 99 -5.20 9.22 13.75
N ILE A 100 -4.13 9.92 13.35
CA ILE A 100 -3.64 9.86 11.96
C ILE A 100 -3.19 8.45 11.58
N ARG A 101 -2.48 7.74 12.47
CA ARG A 101 -2.04 6.35 12.23
C ARG A 101 -3.24 5.44 11.98
N LYS A 102 -4.26 5.51 12.83
CA LYS A 102 -5.46 4.68 12.70
C LYS A 102 -6.21 4.94 11.38
N GLU A 103 -6.34 6.21 10.99
CA GLU A 103 -7.01 6.59 9.74
C GLU A 103 -6.21 6.12 8.51
N TYR A 104 -4.88 6.25 8.55
CA TYR A 104 -3.99 5.80 7.47
C TYR A 104 -3.97 4.27 7.35
N GLU A 105 -3.90 3.55 8.47
CA GLU A 105 -3.97 2.08 8.49
C GLU A 105 -5.30 1.58 7.89
N SER A 106 -6.41 2.24 8.23
CA SER A 106 -7.72 1.96 7.66
C SER A 106 -7.73 2.19 6.15
N ALA A 107 -7.21 3.33 5.68
CA ALA A 107 -7.10 3.65 4.26
C ALA A 107 -6.22 2.64 3.51
N TYR A 108 -5.17 2.13 4.15
CA TYR A 108 -4.23 1.17 3.56
C TYR A 108 -4.80 -0.26 3.45
N SER A 109 -5.86 -0.57 4.19
CA SER A 109 -6.38 -1.94 4.31
C SER A 109 -6.77 -2.58 2.97
N GLU A 110 -7.19 -1.79 1.99
CA GLU A 110 -7.52 -2.27 0.64
C GLU A 110 -6.29 -2.69 -0.15
N ILE A 111 -5.21 -1.90 -0.11
CA ILE A 111 -3.91 -2.24 -0.74
C ILE A 111 -3.37 -3.52 -0.10
N LYS A 112 -3.36 -3.61 1.23
CA LYS A 112 -2.91 -4.83 1.95
C LYS A 112 -3.69 -6.09 1.56
N LYS A 113 -5.00 -5.99 1.34
CA LYS A 113 -5.82 -7.12 0.86
C LYS A 113 -5.46 -7.49 -0.56
N PHE A 114 -5.22 -6.50 -1.41
CA PHE A 114 -4.82 -6.70 -2.79
C PHE A 114 -3.44 -7.38 -2.89
N THR A 115 -2.46 -6.95 -2.10
CA THR A 115 -1.14 -7.60 -2.02
C THR A 115 -1.25 -9.09 -1.70
N LYS A 116 -2.03 -9.45 -0.68
CA LYS A 116 -2.23 -10.87 -0.33
C LYS A 116 -2.83 -11.69 -1.49
N LYS A 117 -3.69 -11.06 -2.30
CA LYS A 117 -4.26 -11.68 -3.51
C LYS A 117 -3.18 -11.88 -4.57
N VAL A 118 -2.30 -10.91 -4.78
CA VAL A 118 -1.15 -10.99 -5.69
C VAL A 118 -0.14 -12.05 -5.22
N ASP A 119 0.15 -12.12 -3.91
CA ASP A 119 1.04 -13.13 -3.33
C ASP A 119 0.51 -14.54 -3.55
N LYS A 120 -0.78 -14.76 -3.26
CA LYS A 120 -1.44 -16.05 -3.49
C LYS A 120 -1.37 -16.44 -4.97
N PHE A 121 -1.63 -15.49 -5.87
CA PHE A 121 -1.49 -15.72 -7.30
C PHE A 121 -0.05 -16.08 -7.68
N GLY A 122 0.96 -15.42 -7.11
CA GLY A 122 2.37 -15.78 -7.27
C GLY A 122 2.69 -17.20 -6.83
N GLN A 123 2.19 -17.62 -5.67
CA GLN A 123 2.36 -18.99 -5.17
C GLN A 123 1.73 -20.02 -6.11
N GLU A 124 0.52 -19.76 -6.61
CA GLU A 124 -0.14 -20.63 -7.59
C GLU A 124 0.62 -20.66 -8.93
N GLN A 125 1.18 -19.53 -9.35
CA GLN A 125 2.00 -19.44 -10.56
C GLN A 125 3.31 -20.22 -10.43
N ARG A 126 3.96 -20.22 -9.26
CA ARG A 126 5.17 -21.03 -9.03
C ARG A 126 4.88 -22.53 -9.18
N LYS A 127 3.79 -23.00 -8.60
CA LYS A 127 3.34 -24.40 -8.77
C LYS A 127 3.04 -24.73 -10.23
N LEU A 128 2.43 -23.80 -10.96
CA LEU A 128 2.18 -23.96 -12.40
C LEU A 128 3.50 -24.02 -13.18
N HIS A 129 4.45 -23.14 -12.88
CA HIS A 129 5.77 -23.11 -13.49
C HIS A 129 6.51 -24.44 -13.29
N GLU A 130 6.58 -24.93 -12.05
CA GLU A 130 7.17 -26.22 -11.70
C GLU A 130 6.48 -27.38 -12.43
N ALA A 131 5.14 -27.39 -12.47
CA ALA A 131 4.38 -28.42 -13.18
C ALA A 131 4.75 -28.46 -14.67
N ILE A 132 4.92 -27.31 -15.33
CA ILE A 132 5.33 -27.23 -16.74
C ILE A 132 6.74 -27.79 -16.93
N GLN A 133 7.68 -27.49 -16.02
CA GLN A 133 9.04 -28.04 -16.07
C GLN A 133 9.06 -29.57 -16.00
N GLN A 134 8.13 -30.18 -15.25
CA GLN A 134 8.07 -31.64 -15.09
C GLN A 134 7.37 -32.38 -16.24
N VAL A 135 6.61 -31.68 -17.10
CA VAL A 135 5.81 -32.31 -18.17
C VAL A 135 6.64 -33.23 -19.06
N GLU A 136 7.82 -32.80 -19.51
CA GLU A 136 8.65 -33.60 -20.41
C GLU A 136 9.10 -34.91 -19.73
N LYS A 137 9.56 -34.82 -18.49
CA LYS A 137 10.00 -35.96 -17.70
C LYS A 137 8.85 -36.95 -17.47
N GLU A 138 7.67 -36.44 -17.14
CA GLU A 138 6.49 -37.26 -16.89
C GLU A 138 5.89 -37.90 -18.15
N ALA A 139 6.05 -37.24 -19.29
CA ALA A 139 5.62 -37.75 -20.59
C ALA A 139 6.54 -38.86 -21.12
N ALA A 140 7.82 -38.90 -20.70
CA ALA A 140 8.80 -39.92 -21.08
C ALA A 140 8.90 -40.13 -22.61
N GLY A 141 8.77 -39.06 -23.38
CA GLY A 141 8.83 -39.09 -24.85
C GLY A 141 7.51 -39.42 -25.56
N ASP A 142 6.40 -39.64 -24.84
CA ASP A 142 5.07 -39.83 -25.42
C ASP A 142 4.43 -38.47 -25.76
N VAL A 143 4.18 -38.24 -27.06
CA VAL A 143 3.58 -37.02 -27.61
C VAL A 143 2.16 -36.79 -27.07
N ALA A 144 1.31 -37.82 -27.09
CA ALA A 144 -0.10 -37.69 -26.68
C ALA A 144 -0.19 -37.42 -25.17
N LYS A 145 0.66 -38.08 -24.38
CA LYS A 145 0.76 -37.86 -22.93
C LYS A 145 1.29 -36.45 -22.61
N PHE A 146 2.28 -35.97 -23.35
CA PHE A 146 2.80 -34.60 -23.22
C PHE A 146 1.68 -33.59 -23.49
N GLN A 147 1.00 -33.68 -24.64
CA GLN A 147 -0.09 -32.77 -25.01
C GLN A 147 -1.20 -32.74 -23.96
N LYS A 148 -1.62 -33.91 -23.48
CA LYS A 148 -2.68 -34.05 -22.47
C LYS A 148 -2.32 -33.35 -21.15
N LYS A 149 -1.06 -33.42 -20.71
CA LYS A 149 -0.58 -32.77 -19.49
C LYS A 149 -0.29 -31.29 -19.69
N PHE A 150 0.34 -30.94 -20.81
CA PHE A 150 0.80 -29.59 -21.10
C PHE A 150 -0.32 -28.64 -21.47
N GLY A 151 -1.30 -29.09 -22.26
CA GLY A 151 -2.37 -28.24 -22.79
C GLY A 151 -3.11 -27.42 -21.74
N PRO A 152 -3.62 -28.05 -20.67
CA PRO A 152 -4.28 -27.31 -19.59
C PRO A 152 -3.36 -26.30 -18.90
N LEU A 153 -2.08 -26.64 -18.70
CA LEU A 153 -1.11 -25.76 -18.05
C LEU A 153 -0.80 -24.54 -18.91
N ARG A 154 -0.61 -24.76 -20.22
CA ARG A 154 -0.43 -23.71 -21.24
C ARG A 154 -1.59 -22.71 -21.20
N VAL A 155 -2.83 -23.19 -21.30
CA VAL A 155 -4.03 -22.34 -21.23
C VAL A 155 -4.07 -21.54 -19.93
N LYS A 156 -3.68 -22.13 -18.81
CA LYS A 156 -3.64 -21.45 -17.51
C LYS A 156 -2.60 -20.33 -17.49
N VAL A 157 -1.41 -20.52 -18.06
CA VAL A 157 -0.38 -19.47 -18.16
C VAL A 157 -0.92 -18.27 -18.97
N PHE A 158 -1.55 -18.51 -20.12
CA PHE A 158 -2.14 -17.43 -20.92
C PHE A 158 -3.20 -16.63 -20.16
N LYS A 159 -4.12 -17.30 -19.44
CA LYS A 159 -5.10 -16.61 -18.58
C LYS A 159 -4.42 -15.83 -17.45
N ASN A 160 -3.31 -16.34 -16.94
CA ASN A 160 -2.56 -15.70 -15.88
C ASN A 160 -1.79 -14.46 -16.38
N LEU A 161 -1.38 -14.41 -17.66
CA LEU A 161 -0.84 -13.18 -18.27
C LEU A 161 -1.85 -12.04 -18.21
N GLU A 162 -3.08 -12.26 -18.68
CA GLU A 162 -4.16 -11.27 -18.63
C GLU A 162 -4.50 -10.86 -17.19
N THR A 163 -4.48 -11.83 -16.26
CA THR A 163 -4.73 -11.58 -14.84
C THR A 163 -3.63 -10.71 -14.23
N GLY A 164 -2.37 -11.00 -14.58
CA GLY A 164 -1.22 -10.19 -14.16
C GLY A 164 -1.31 -8.74 -14.67
N GLU A 165 -1.74 -8.53 -15.92
CA GLU A 165 -1.99 -7.16 -16.42
C GLU A 165 -3.09 -6.44 -15.63
N LYS A 166 -4.21 -7.12 -15.33
CA LYS A 166 -5.29 -6.56 -14.51
C LYS A 166 -4.80 -6.15 -13.13
N PHE A 167 -3.89 -6.91 -12.53
CA PHE A 167 -3.29 -6.56 -11.24
C PHE A 167 -2.49 -5.26 -11.30
N VAL A 168 -1.72 -5.01 -12.36
CA VAL A 168 -0.99 -3.74 -12.51
C VAL A 168 -1.95 -2.55 -12.55
N PHE A 169 -3.07 -2.66 -13.27
CA PHE A 169 -4.09 -1.61 -13.30
C PHE A 169 -4.81 -1.43 -11.96
N GLU A 170 -5.15 -2.53 -11.30
CA GLU A 170 -5.82 -2.52 -9.99
C GLU A 170 -4.92 -1.90 -8.92
N ASP A 171 -3.64 -2.27 -8.89
CA ASP A 171 -2.62 -1.70 -7.98
C ASP A 171 -2.52 -0.18 -8.13
N LYS A 172 -2.32 0.31 -9.36
CA LYS A 172 -2.23 1.74 -9.65
C LYS A 172 -3.48 2.49 -9.16
N ARG A 173 -4.67 1.96 -9.47
CA ARG A 173 -5.94 2.56 -9.05
C ARG A 173 -6.09 2.60 -7.52
N LEU A 174 -5.65 1.56 -6.83
CA LEU A 174 -5.70 1.50 -5.36
C LEU A 174 -4.73 2.53 -4.75
N LYS A 175 -3.51 2.65 -5.26
CA LYS A 175 -2.53 3.66 -4.82
C LYS A 175 -3.00 5.09 -5.06
N ASP A 176 -3.62 5.36 -6.21
CA ASP A 176 -4.25 6.66 -6.51
C ASP A 176 -5.39 6.98 -5.55
N THR A 177 -6.23 5.98 -5.24
CA THR A 177 -7.35 6.11 -4.31
C THR A 177 -6.87 6.36 -2.88
N PHE A 178 -5.83 5.63 -2.45
CA PHE A 178 -5.19 5.82 -1.16
C PHE A 178 -4.62 7.23 -1.02
N THR A 179 -3.91 7.73 -2.03
CA THR A 179 -3.33 9.09 -2.02
C THR A 179 -4.41 10.16 -1.85
N LYS A 180 -5.56 10.00 -2.50
CA LYS A 180 -6.71 10.90 -2.33
C LYS A 180 -7.30 10.82 -0.92
N LYS A 181 -7.50 9.61 -0.38
CA LYS A 181 -7.99 9.40 0.99
C LYS A 181 -7.04 10.04 2.01
N VAL A 182 -5.73 9.87 1.84
CA VAL A 182 -4.69 10.49 2.68
C VAL A 182 -4.82 12.01 2.70
N TYR A 183 -5.00 12.64 1.54
CA TYR A 183 -5.19 14.08 1.44
C TYR A 183 -6.45 14.55 2.19
N GLU A 184 -7.56 13.83 2.06
CA GLU A 184 -8.81 14.11 2.77
C GLU A 184 -8.65 13.96 4.28
N ILE A 185 -7.98 12.89 4.73
CA ILE A 185 -7.65 12.64 6.15
C ILE A 185 -6.81 13.79 6.70
N ASP A 186 -5.73 14.17 5.99
CA ASP A 186 -4.83 15.25 6.41
C ASP A 186 -5.57 16.57 6.55
N SER A 187 -6.36 16.95 5.54
CA SER A 187 -7.14 18.18 5.56
C SER A 187 -8.13 18.19 6.74
N LYS A 188 -8.84 17.08 6.96
CA LYS A 188 -9.80 16.95 8.06
C LYS A 188 -9.12 17.05 9.42
N LEU A 189 -8.04 16.30 9.64
CA LEU A 189 -7.33 16.27 10.93
C LEU A 189 -6.60 17.57 11.20
N MET A 190 -5.98 18.18 10.20
CA MET A 190 -5.35 19.50 10.33
C MET A 190 -6.38 20.56 10.73
N ASN A 191 -7.55 20.60 10.09
CA ASN A 191 -8.62 21.54 10.44
C ASN A 191 -9.15 21.31 11.86
N GLU A 192 -9.29 20.05 12.28
CA GLU A 192 -9.66 19.71 13.65
C GLU A 192 -8.60 20.16 14.67
N CYS A 193 -7.33 19.95 14.36
CA CYS A 193 -6.19 20.38 15.16
C CYS A 193 -6.19 21.91 15.33
N SER A 194 -6.33 22.66 14.24
CA SER A 194 -6.42 24.13 14.29
C SER A 194 -7.57 24.61 15.20
N LYS A 195 -8.76 24.00 15.11
CA LYS A 195 -9.90 24.32 15.99
C LYS A 195 -9.61 24.01 17.47
N ARG A 196 -8.82 22.98 17.78
CA ARG A 196 -8.40 22.69 19.16
C ARG A 196 -7.45 23.76 19.69
N PHE A 197 -6.51 24.23 18.87
CA PHE A 197 -5.61 25.32 19.23
C PHE A 197 -6.35 26.65 19.41
N GLU A 198 -7.32 26.98 18.56
CA GLU A 198 -8.18 28.17 18.74
C GLU A 198 -8.93 28.14 20.08
N LYS A 199 -9.38 26.96 20.53
CA LYS A 199 -9.98 26.79 21.85
C LYS A 199 -8.98 27.03 22.97
N ILE A 200 -7.77 26.47 22.86
CA ILE A 200 -6.69 26.70 23.84
C ILE A 200 -6.35 28.19 23.93
N VAL A 201 -6.20 28.89 22.80
CA VAL A 201 -5.95 30.35 22.78
C VAL A 201 -7.05 31.10 23.55
N LYS A 202 -8.33 30.81 23.29
CA LYS A 202 -9.46 31.42 24.01
C LYS A 202 -9.50 31.08 25.50
N GLU A 203 -9.00 29.91 25.90
CA GLU A 203 -8.88 29.54 27.31
C GLU A 203 -7.73 30.29 27.99
N VAL A 204 -6.59 30.42 27.31
CA VAL A 204 -5.46 31.23 27.77
C VAL A 204 -5.87 32.68 27.96
N GLU A 205 -6.62 33.28 27.04
CA GLU A 205 -7.16 34.64 27.14
C GLU A 205 -8.05 34.85 28.37
N LYS A 206 -8.62 33.78 28.95
CA LYS A 206 -9.43 33.82 30.17
C LYS A 206 -8.61 33.65 31.46
N CYS A 207 -7.32 33.32 31.37
CA CYS A 207 -6.43 33.14 32.53
C CYS A 207 -5.99 34.46 33.20
N ILE A 208 -6.70 35.57 32.94
CA ILE A 208 -6.43 36.86 33.58
C ILE A 208 -6.85 36.76 35.05
N VAL A 209 -5.92 37.10 35.95
CA VAL A 209 -6.21 37.29 37.37
C VAL A 209 -7.13 38.51 37.49
N LYS A 210 -8.34 38.34 38.04
CA LYS A 210 -9.18 39.45 38.49
C LYS A 210 -8.55 40.15 39.68
#